data_AF-A0A5S9F6X5-F1
#
_entry.id   AF-A0A5S9F6X5-F1
#
_cell.length_a   1.000
_cell.length_b   1.000
_cell.length_c   1.000
_cell.angle_alpha   90.00
_cell.angle_beta   90.00
_cell.angle_gamma   90.00
#
_symmetry.space_group_name_H-M   'P 1'
#
loop_
_entity.id
_entity.type
_entity.pdbx_description
1 polymer ?
#
loop_
_entity_poly.entity_id
_entity_poly.type
_entity_poly.pdbx_seq_one_letter_code
_entity_poly.pdbx_strand_id
1 'polypeptide(L)'
;MTAKKNALMQLQRVLQTNIQQKEFRQLTVRLESKGRVKNVPLFKWMEKKATTHVATWPEWAALIDKQPKKSALKRYEKQQSKPVAITPGVFHMQHKKTLKSLHKDMQTYLQKSIMNSLNKFEQIAAYKEATAKVRKNISIARIEKIPELLPLKDILHPSKYIARDIIEEINERIAQNIKDLQTLPYPYRKDEHLRWNLAMILRVQSLLKTNYIDRLSRIIAAAERNFYHVFCKEIITAEVLPCLVRVISNPNLLAKL
;
A
#
# COMPACT_ATOMS: atom_id res chain seq x y z
N MET A 1 -28.44 -20.76 24.06
CA MET A 1 -27.22 -21.41 23.53
C MET A 1 -27.22 -21.48 22.00
N THR A 2 -28.36 -21.84 21.39
CA THR A 2 -28.54 -22.01 19.94
C THR A 2 -28.26 -20.75 19.11
N ALA A 3 -28.69 -19.57 19.56
CA ALA A 3 -28.49 -18.31 18.83
C ALA A 3 -27.01 -17.88 18.72
N LYS A 4 -26.21 -18.04 19.79
CA LYS A 4 -24.76 -17.77 19.79
C LYS A 4 -24.03 -18.69 18.82
N LYS A 5 -24.32 -19.99 18.90
CA LYS A 5 -23.75 -21.01 18.00
C LYS A 5 -24.06 -20.71 16.53
N ASN A 6 -25.31 -20.36 16.22
CA ASN A 6 -25.73 -20.01 14.86
C ASN A 6 -25.01 -18.76 14.32
N ALA A 7 -24.84 -17.73 15.16
CA ALA A 7 -24.11 -16.52 14.76
C ALA A 7 -22.64 -16.80 14.42
N LEU A 8 -21.95 -17.60 15.24
CA LEU A 8 -20.56 -17.99 15.00
C LEU A 8 -20.39 -18.89 13.77
N MET A 9 -21.31 -19.84 13.56
CA MET A 9 -21.32 -20.67 12.34
C MET A 9 -21.53 -19.84 11.08
N GLN A 10 -22.40 -18.82 11.12
CA GLN A 10 -22.58 -17.92 9.98
C GLN A 10 -21.30 -17.13 9.69
N LEU A 11 -20.63 -16.60 10.71
CA LEU A 11 -19.35 -15.91 10.53
C LEU A 11 -18.28 -16.83 9.93
N GLN A 12 -18.17 -18.07 10.41
CA GLN A 12 -17.25 -19.07 9.86
C GLN A 12 -17.46 -19.29 8.36
N ARG A 13 -18.73 -19.51 7.94
CA ARG A 13 -19.07 -19.71 6.52
C ARG A 13 -18.69 -18.50 5.67
N VAL A 14 -19.01 -17.29 6.14
CA VAL A 14 -18.70 -16.06 5.39
C VAL A 14 -17.19 -15.86 5.23
N LEU A 15 -16.41 -16.13 6.28
CA LEU A 15 -14.94 -16.05 6.21
C LEU A 15 -14.38 -17.04 5.18
N GLN A 16 -14.86 -18.29 5.19
CA GLN A 16 -14.44 -19.31 4.22
C GLN A 16 -14.77 -18.91 2.78
N THR A 17 -15.95 -18.35 2.54
CA THR A 17 -16.34 -17.87 1.20
C THR A 17 -15.51 -16.66 0.75
N ASN A 18 -15.25 -15.71 1.65
CA ASN A 18 -14.57 -14.47 1.31
C ASN A 18 -13.07 -14.65 1.03
N ILE A 19 -12.40 -15.63 1.64
CA ILE A 19 -10.99 -15.96 1.34
C ILE A 19 -10.77 -16.25 -0.16
N GLN A 20 -11.81 -16.74 -0.86
CA GLN A 20 -11.73 -17.09 -2.27
C GLN A 20 -11.95 -15.90 -3.22
N GLN A 21 -12.44 -14.76 -2.72
CA GLN A 21 -12.81 -13.63 -3.57
C GLN A 21 -11.59 -12.91 -4.17
N LYS A 22 -11.67 -12.63 -5.47
CA LYS A 22 -10.61 -11.96 -6.24
C LYS A 22 -10.45 -10.50 -5.85
N GLU A 23 -11.53 -9.83 -5.43
CA GLU A 23 -11.54 -8.41 -5.07
C GLU A 23 -10.64 -8.08 -3.87
N PHE A 24 -10.44 -9.05 -2.97
CA PHE A 24 -9.60 -8.90 -1.80
C PHE A 24 -8.09 -8.99 -2.11
N ARG A 25 -7.72 -9.51 -3.29
CA ARG A 25 -6.32 -9.78 -3.66
C ARG A 25 -5.55 -8.55 -4.15
N GLN A 26 -6.24 -7.45 -4.44
CA GLN A 26 -5.63 -6.25 -5.02
C GLN A 26 -5.58 -5.09 -4.03
N LEU A 27 -4.41 -4.45 -3.94
CA LEU A 27 -4.22 -3.25 -3.13
C LEU A 27 -4.60 -2.01 -3.94
N THR A 28 -5.51 -1.20 -3.40
CA THR A 28 -6.07 -0.04 -4.11
C THR A 28 -5.99 1.23 -3.27
N VAL A 29 -5.77 2.37 -3.93
CA VAL A 29 -5.76 3.70 -3.32
C VAL A 29 -6.99 4.49 -3.73
N ARG A 30 -7.53 5.32 -2.83
CA ARG A 30 -8.58 6.29 -3.16
C ARG A 30 -7.95 7.58 -3.68
N LEU A 31 -8.43 8.04 -4.84
CA LEU A 31 -8.08 9.33 -5.41
C LEU A 31 -9.31 10.21 -5.48
N GLU A 32 -9.20 11.41 -4.92
CA GLU A 32 -10.19 12.47 -5.06
C GLU A 32 -9.87 13.24 -6.36
N SER A 33 -10.64 12.97 -7.42
CA SER A 33 -10.52 13.70 -8.68
C SER A 33 -11.80 14.49 -8.92
N LYS A 34 -11.74 15.84 -8.92
CA LYS A 34 -12.87 16.77 -9.21
C LYS A 34 -14.25 16.20 -8.78
N GLY A 35 -14.41 15.90 -7.49
CA GLY A 35 -15.66 15.43 -6.90
C GLY A 35 -16.00 13.93 -7.07
N ARG A 36 -15.17 13.14 -7.76
CA ARG A 36 -15.32 11.67 -7.85
C ARG A 36 -14.19 10.97 -7.10
N VAL A 37 -14.55 10.16 -6.11
CA VAL A 37 -13.61 9.27 -5.41
C VAL A 37 -13.47 7.99 -6.23
N LYS A 38 -12.29 7.76 -6.82
CA LYS A 38 -12.02 6.53 -7.57
C LYS A 38 -11.01 5.67 -6.84
N ASN A 39 -11.32 4.38 -6.69
CA ASN A 39 -10.32 3.37 -6.30
C ASN A 39 -9.46 3.03 -7.52
N VAL A 40 -8.16 3.24 -7.41
CA VAL A 40 -7.19 2.95 -8.48
C VAL A 40 -6.18 1.93 -7.94
N PRO A 41 -5.74 0.94 -8.74
CA PRO A 41 -4.65 0.05 -8.36
C PRO A 41 -3.41 0.85 -7.93
N LEU A 42 -2.77 0.43 -6.83
CA LEU A 42 -1.60 1.12 -6.27
C LEU A 42 -0.50 1.32 -7.33
N PHE A 43 -0.30 0.32 -8.20
CA PHE A 43 0.67 0.37 -9.30
C PHE A 43 0.44 1.56 -10.27
N LYS A 44 -0.78 1.72 -10.79
CA LYS A 44 -1.11 2.81 -11.74
C LYS A 44 -0.87 4.20 -11.13
N TRP A 45 -1.10 4.32 -9.82
CA TRP A 45 -0.84 5.57 -9.11
C TRP A 45 0.66 5.84 -8.93
N MET A 46 1.43 4.83 -8.51
CA MET A 46 2.88 4.93 -8.33
C MET A 46 3.58 5.27 -9.65
N GLU A 47 3.16 4.66 -10.76
CA GLU A 47 3.67 4.96 -12.10
C GLU A 47 3.46 6.45 -12.48
N LYS A 48 2.25 6.98 -12.25
CA LYS A 48 1.93 8.39 -12.49
C LYS A 48 2.78 9.32 -11.62
N LYS A 49 3.00 8.95 -10.36
CA LYS A 49 3.82 9.70 -9.41
C LYS A 49 5.29 9.73 -9.82
N ALA A 50 5.88 8.57 -10.13
CA ALA A 50 7.25 8.48 -10.63
C ALA A 50 7.44 9.34 -11.90
N THR A 51 6.51 9.25 -12.84
CA THR A 51 6.53 10.05 -14.08
C THR A 51 6.47 11.55 -13.79
N THR A 52 5.61 11.97 -12.86
CA THR A 52 5.45 13.38 -12.48
C THR A 52 6.71 13.91 -11.81
N HIS A 53 7.30 13.17 -10.86
CA HIS A 53 8.53 13.59 -10.19
C HIS A 53 9.66 13.82 -11.19
N VAL A 54 9.89 12.87 -12.09
CA VAL A 54 10.95 12.99 -13.11
C VAL A 54 10.70 14.17 -14.04
N ALA A 55 9.44 14.39 -14.48
CA ALA A 55 9.09 15.49 -15.37
C ALA A 55 9.24 16.90 -14.73
N THR A 56 9.30 16.99 -13.39
CA THR A 56 9.40 18.27 -12.66
C THR A 56 10.83 18.70 -12.30
N TRP A 57 11.87 17.98 -12.73
CA TRP A 57 13.23 18.38 -12.39
C TRP A 57 13.62 19.71 -13.06
N PRO A 58 14.19 20.69 -12.33
CA PRO A 58 14.56 22.00 -12.87
C PRO A 58 15.50 21.94 -14.08
N GLU A 59 16.35 20.92 -14.14
CA GLU A 59 17.28 20.66 -15.23
C GLU A 59 16.55 20.39 -16.55
N TRP A 60 15.30 19.88 -16.50
CA TRP A 60 14.44 19.76 -17.68
C TRP A 60 13.89 21.09 -18.15
N ALA A 61 13.48 21.95 -17.22
CA ALA A 61 12.98 23.28 -17.55
C ALA A 61 14.08 24.14 -18.22
N ALA A 62 15.34 23.95 -17.83
CA ALA A 62 16.49 24.61 -18.44
C ALA A 62 16.81 24.08 -19.86
N LEU A 63 16.38 22.86 -20.22
CA LEU A 63 16.60 22.25 -21.53
C LEU A 63 15.43 22.48 -22.50
N ILE A 64 14.20 22.62 -21.99
CA ILE A 64 12.97 22.77 -22.77
C ILE A 64 12.65 24.25 -23.01
N ASP A 65 13.66 25.08 -23.28
CA ASP A 65 13.49 26.53 -23.42
C ASP A 65 12.62 26.92 -24.63
N LYS A 66 11.30 26.84 -24.46
CA LYS A 66 10.24 27.56 -25.20
C LYS A 66 9.04 27.77 -24.27
N GLN A 67 9.15 28.83 -23.45
CA GLN A 67 8.13 29.54 -22.66
C GLN A 67 7.20 28.73 -21.70
N PRO A 68 7.27 28.97 -20.37
CA PRO A 68 6.30 28.44 -19.44
C PRO A 68 4.97 29.21 -19.50
N LYS A 69 3.85 28.48 -19.53
CA LYS A 69 2.51 29.05 -19.30
C LYS A 69 2.48 29.75 -17.93
N LYS A 70 1.98 30.98 -17.92
CA LYS A 70 2.10 32.06 -16.91
C LYS A 70 1.76 31.75 -15.44
N SER A 71 1.31 30.55 -15.05
CA SER A 71 0.82 30.29 -13.68
C SER A 71 1.84 29.68 -12.72
N ALA A 72 2.97 29.13 -13.19
CA ALA A 72 4.03 28.57 -12.34
C ALA A 72 5.17 29.57 -12.02
N LEU A 73 5.24 30.69 -12.74
CA LEU A 73 6.37 31.65 -12.72
C LEU A 73 6.62 32.33 -11.36
N LYS A 74 5.58 32.68 -10.58
CA LYS A 74 5.77 33.46 -9.35
C LYS A 74 6.57 32.76 -8.24
N ARG A 75 6.70 31.42 -8.26
CA ARG A 75 7.58 30.69 -7.31
C ARG A 75 9.02 30.59 -7.79
N TYR A 76 9.27 30.69 -9.09
CA TYR A 76 10.59 30.49 -9.70
C TYR A 76 11.32 31.79 -10.05
N GLU A 77 10.61 32.92 -10.17
CA GLU A 77 11.21 34.24 -10.40
C GLU A 77 12.18 34.67 -9.29
N LYS A 78 12.02 34.17 -8.04
CA LYS A 78 12.99 34.42 -6.94
C LYS A 78 14.27 33.59 -7.00
N GLN A 79 14.41 32.66 -7.95
CA GLN A 79 15.59 31.77 -8.07
C GLN A 79 16.38 31.93 -9.38
N GLN A 80 15.97 32.82 -10.31
CA GLN A 80 16.56 32.97 -11.64
C GLN A 80 17.65 34.05 -11.74
N SER A 81 18.78 33.88 -11.04
CA SER A 81 19.97 34.72 -11.29
C SER A 81 21.30 33.97 -11.40
N LYS A 82 21.27 32.64 -11.61
CA LYS A 82 22.49 31.91 -11.95
C LYS A 82 22.25 30.93 -13.10
N PRO A 83 23.11 30.91 -14.14
CA PRO A 83 23.10 29.84 -15.13
C PRO A 83 23.41 28.54 -14.39
N VAL A 84 22.44 27.62 -14.32
CA VAL A 84 22.63 26.33 -13.68
C VAL A 84 23.57 25.54 -14.59
N ALA A 85 24.83 25.39 -14.20
CA ALA A 85 25.74 24.46 -14.83
C ALA A 85 25.16 23.05 -14.68
N ILE A 86 24.49 22.57 -15.73
CA ILE A 86 23.93 21.23 -15.78
C ILE A 86 25.14 20.29 -15.81
N THR A 87 25.36 19.51 -14.75
CA THR A 87 26.42 18.50 -14.64
C THR A 87 25.80 17.15 -14.24
N PRO A 88 26.39 16.00 -14.63
CA PRO A 88 25.86 14.69 -14.24
C PRO A 88 25.71 14.52 -12.72
N GLY A 89 26.57 15.17 -11.93
CA GLY A 89 26.48 15.21 -10.47
C GLY A 89 25.17 15.82 -9.94
N VAL A 90 24.63 16.85 -10.61
CA VAL A 90 23.35 17.49 -10.24
C VAL A 90 22.18 16.52 -10.48
N PHE A 91 22.15 15.85 -11.63
CA PHE A 91 21.16 14.81 -11.93
C PHE A 91 21.22 13.63 -10.95
N HIS A 92 22.42 13.22 -10.55
CA HIS A 92 22.60 12.16 -9.55
C HIS A 92 22.03 12.57 -8.18
N MET A 93 22.22 13.81 -7.77
CA MET A 93 21.63 14.33 -6.53
C MET A 93 20.10 14.39 -6.60
N GLN A 94 19.55 14.82 -7.73
CA GLN A 94 18.11 14.88 -7.94
C GLN A 94 17.47 13.49 -8.05
N HIS A 95 18.18 12.54 -8.67
CA HIS A 95 17.86 11.11 -8.68
C HIS A 95 17.75 10.56 -7.25
N LYS A 96 18.77 10.78 -6.40
CA LYS A 96 18.74 10.37 -4.98
C LYS A 96 17.59 10.99 -4.20
N LYS A 97 17.31 12.29 -4.39
CA LYS A 97 16.17 12.97 -3.75
C LYS A 97 14.84 12.37 -4.18
N THR A 98 14.69 12.10 -5.48
CA THR A 98 13.49 11.50 -6.06
C THR A 98 13.28 10.08 -5.52
N LEU A 99 14.33 9.26 -5.45
CA LEU A 99 14.25 7.92 -4.85
C LEU A 99 13.78 7.96 -3.40
N LYS A 100 14.34 8.85 -2.57
CA LYS A 100 13.89 9.02 -1.17
C LYS A 100 12.42 9.44 -1.09
N SER A 101 11.98 10.36 -1.95
CA SER A 101 10.59 10.82 -2.00
C SER A 101 9.64 9.70 -2.44
N LEU A 102 9.97 8.98 -3.51
CA LEU A 102 9.17 7.87 -4.03
C LEU A 102 9.08 6.72 -3.02
N HIS A 103 10.17 6.45 -2.30
CA HIS A 103 10.18 5.46 -1.24
C HIS A 103 9.21 5.82 -0.10
N LYS A 104 9.26 7.07 0.38
CA LYS A 104 8.35 7.56 1.44
C LYS A 104 6.89 7.57 1.00
N ASP A 105 6.63 8.04 -0.22
CA ASP A 105 5.29 8.01 -0.83
C ASP A 105 4.81 6.55 -0.91
N MET A 106 5.63 5.64 -1.42
CA MET A 106 5.27 4.21 -1.54
C MET A 106 4.89 3.58 -0.20
N GLN A 107 5.69 3.75 0.86
CA GLN A 107 5.36 3.22 2.19
C GLN A 107 4.02 3.77 2.71
N THR A 108 3.84 5.09 2.58
CA THR A 108 2.61 5.76 3.02
C THR A 108 1.37 5.23 2.29
N TYR A 109 1.48 5.02 0.98
CA TYR A 109 0.35 4.58 0.17
C TYR A 109 0.12 3.07 0.26
N LEU A 110 1.14 2.26 0.49
CA LEU A 110 1.01 0.85 0.82
C LEU A 110 0.20 0.67 2.12
N GLN A 111 0.54 1.41 3.16
CA GLN A 111 -0.24 1.46 4.41
C GLN A 111 -1.70 1.87 4.15
N LYS A 112 -1.93 2.97 3.42
CA LYS A 112 -3.29 3.42 3.07
C LYS A 112 -4.06 2.38 2.26
N SER A 113 -3.38 1.67 1.36
CA SER A 113 -4.00 0.61 0.56
C SER A 113 -4.40 -0.60 1.38
N ILE A 114 -3.54 -1.07 2.29
CA ILE A 114 -3.88 -2.16 3.22
C ILE A 114 -5.11 -1.76 4.04
N MET A 115 -5.09 -0.58 4.65
CA MET A 115 -6.24 -0.03 5.40
C MET A 115 -7.51 0.02 4.54
N ASN A 116 -7.42 0.49 3.30
CA ASN A 116 -8.56 0.55 2.40
C ASN A 116 -9.08 -0.84 2.03
N SER A 117 -8.20 -1.83 1.82
CA SER A 117 -8.59 -3.22 1.54
C SER A 117 -9.26 -3.88 2.75
N LEU A 118 -8.75 -3.66 3.97
CA LEU A 118 -9.40 -4.13 5.20
C LEU A 118 -10.77 -3.45 5.42
N ASN A 119 -10.85 -2.14 5.21
CA ASN A 119 -12.12 -1.41 5.28
C ASN A 119 -13.13 -1.94 4.27
N LYS A 120 -12.70 -2.26 3.04
CA LYS A 120 -13.58 -2.87 2.02
C LYS A 120 -14.09 -4.24 2.46
N PHE A 121 -13.19 -5.07 2.99
CA PHE A 121 -13.57 -6.36 3.54
C PHE A 121 -14.66 -6.22 4.62
N GLU A 122 -14.53 -5.23 5.51
CA GLU A 122 -15.55 -4.95 6.53
C GLU A 122 -16.90 -4.48 5.96
N GLN A 123 -16.90 -3.86 4.78
CA GLN A 123 -18.14 -3.42 4.12
C GLN A 123 -18.81 -4.49 3.27
N ILE A 124 -18.22 -5.68 3.10
CA ILE A 124 -18.88 -6.80 2.40
C ILE A 124 -20.18 -7.13 3.12
N ALA A 125 -21.31 -7.06 2.42
CA ALA A 125 -22.65 -7.17 3.02
C ALA A 125 -22.80 -8.43 3.90
N ALA A 126 -22.41 -9.60 3.37
CA ALA A 126 -22.47 -10.86 4.09
C ALA A 126 -21.62 -10.86 5.38
N TYR A 127 -20.44 -10.22 5.34
CA TYR A 127 -19.55 -10.10 6.49
C TYR A 127 -20.11 -9.13 7.54
N LYS A 128 -20.61 -7.98 7.09
CA LYS A 128 -21.25 -6.99 7.95
C LYS A 128 -22.47 -7.57 8.67
N GLU A 129 -23.28 -8.36 7.97
CA GLU A 129 -24.42 -9.05 8.56
C GLU A 129 -23.99 -10.11 9.59
N ALA A 130 -23.01 -10.95 9.24
CA ALA A 130 -22.52 -12.00 10.13
C ALA A 130 -21.90 -11.41 11.41
N THR A 131 -21.09 -10.36 11.29
CA THR A 131 -20.49 -9.67 12.43
C THR A 131 -21.54 -8.96 13.28
N ALA A 132 -22.56 -8.34 12.69
CA ALA A 132 -23.68 -7.76 13.43
C ALA A 132 -24.45 -8.81 14.24
N LYS A 133 -24.70 -9.99 13.66
CA LYS A 133 -25.33 -11.12 14.37
C LYS A 133 -24.47 -11.61 15.54
N VAL A 134 -23.16 -11.71 15.36
CA VAL A 134 -22.25 -12.06 16.46
C VAL A 134 -22.34 -11.02 17.58
N ARG A 135 -22.24 -9.72 17.28
CA ARG A 135 -22.30 -8.64 18.29
C ARG A 135 -23.64 -8.54 19.01
N LYS A 136 -24.75 -8.91 18.36
CA LYS A 136 -26.07 -8.98 18.99
C LYS A 136 -26.18 -10.11 20.02
N ASN A 137 -25.50 -11.24 19.76
CA ASN A 137 -25.62 -12.44 20.58
C ASN A 137 -24.48 -12.61 21.60
N ILE A 138 -23.35 -11.92 21.39
CA ILE A 138 -22.10 -12.08 22.13
C ILE A 138 -21.54 -10.70 22.48
N SER A 139 -21.25 -10.48 23.77
CA SER A 139 -20.66 -9.23 24.24
C SER A 139 -19.16 -9.16 23.91
N ILE A 140 -18.72 -8.11 23.23
CA ILE A 140 -17.30 -7.88 22.90
C ILE A 140 -16.46 -7.76 24.18
N ALA A 141 -16.98 -7.11 25.21
CA ALA A 141 -16.28 -6.98 26.50
C ALA A 141 -16.05 -8.32 27.22
N ARG A 142 -16.84 -9.36 26.90
CA ARG A 142 -16.60 -10.72 27.39
C ARG A 142 -15.51 -11.43 26.60
N ILE A 143 -15.48 -11.24 25.27
CA ILE A 143 -14.42 -11.77 24.40
C ILE A 143 -13.05 -11.28 24.88
N GLU A 144 -12.94 -10.00 25.23
CA GLU A 144 -11.69 -9.39 25.73
C GLU A 144 -11.15 -10.00 27.02
N LYS A 145 -12.02 -10.57 27.85
CA LYS A 145 -11.64 -11.19 29.13
C LYS A 145 -11.18 -12.63 28.98
N ILE A 146 -11.29 -13.21 27.78
CA ILE A 146 -10.97 -14.61 27.50
C ILE A 146 -9.85 -14.62 26.44
N PRO A 147 -8.57 -14.76 26.85
CA PRO A 147 -7.42 -14.66 25.95
C PRO A 147 -7.53 -15.55 24.71
N GLU A 148 -8.10 -16.75 24.87
CA GLU A 148 -8.28 -17.71 23.79
C GLU A 148 -9.24 -17.23 22.69
N LEU A 149 -10.02 -16.18 22.95
CA LEU A 149 -11.03 -15.62 22.05
C LEU A 149 -10.61 -14.28 21.45
N LEU A 150 -9.43 -13.75 21.78
CA LEU A 150 -8.91 -12.52 21.19
C LEU A 150 -8.91 -12.52 19.65
N PRO A 151 -8.58 -13.63 18.95
CA PRO A 151 -8.71 -13.68 17.49
C PRO A 151 -10.13 -13.37 16.97
N LEU A 152 -11.17 -13.68 17.76
CA LEU A 152 -12.55 -13.33 17.40
C LEU A 152 -12.81 -11.83 17.52
N LYS A 153 -12.23 -11.15 18.52
CA LYS A 153 -12.33 -9.69 18.62
C LYS A 153 -11.68 -9.05 17.40
N ASP A 154 -10.49 -9.52 17.07
CA ASP A 154 -9.66 -8.95 16.03
C ASP A 154 -10.35 -9.04 14.67
N ILE A 155 -10.94 -10.21 14.36
CA ILE A 155 -11.70 -10.40 13.13
C ILE A 155 -13.10 -9.78 13.17
N LEU A 156 -13.57 -9.16 14.25
CA LEU A 156 -14.82 -8.38 14.19
C LEU A 156 -14.57 -6.98 13.61
N HIS A 157 -13.34 -6.47 13.71
CA HIS A 157 -12.93 -5.17 13.19
C HIS A 157 -11.44 -5.19 12.78
N PRO A 158 -11.09 -5.94 11.71
CA PRO A 158 -9.70 -6.12 11.30
C PRO A 158 -8.98 -4.81 10.98
N SER A 159 -9.69 -3.80 10.44
CA SER A 159 -9.13 -2.47 10.19
C SER A 159 -8.66 -1.74 11.45
N LYS A 160 -9.25 -2.06 12.61
CA LYS A 160 -8.94 -1.42 13.89
C LYS A 160 -7.87 -2.20 14.66
N TYR A 161 -7.95 -3.52 14.66
CA TYR A 161 -7.17 -4.35 15.59
C TYR A 161 -5.98 -5.07 14.95
N ILE A 162 -6.01 -5.37 13.64
CA ILE A 162 -4.97 -6.19 13.00
C ILE A 162 -4.16 -5.39 11.97
N ALA A 163 -4.68 -4.25 11.53
CA ALA A 163 -4.09 -3.52 10.42
C ALA A 163 -2.63 -3.13 10.66
N ARG A 164 -2.27 -2.74 11.89
CA ARG A 164 -0.90 -2.35 12.23
C ARG A 164 0.05 -3.54 12.08
N ASP A 165 -0.31 -4.68 12.63
CA ASP A 165 0.51 -5.89 12.64
C ASP A 165 0.73 -6.40 11.22
N ILE A 166 -0.33 -6.40 10.40
CA ILE A 166 -0.26 -6.74 8.97
C ILE A 166 0.69 -5.79 8.22
N ILE A 167 0.64 -4.48 8.50
CA ILE A 167 1.51 -3.50 7.85
C ILE A 167 2.97 -3.74 8.23
N GLU A 168 3.26 -3.95 9.52
CA GLU A 168 4.61 -4.21 10.01
C GLU A 168 5.18 -5.49 9.37
N GLU A 169 4.42 -6.58 9.38
CA GLU A 169 4.83 -7.86 8.82
C GLU A 169 5.03 -7.82 7.29
N ILE A 170 4.13 -7.16 6.55
CA ILE A 170 4.32 -7.00 5.10
C ILE A 170 5.58 -6.18 4.81
N ASN A 171 5.82 -5.11 5.57
CA ASN A 171 7.01 -4.28 5.40
C ASN A 171 8.30 -5.07 5.64
N GLU A 172 8.33 -5.92 6.67
CA GLU A 172 9.45 -6.82 6.92
C GLU A 172 9.68 -7.78 5.75
N ARG A 173 8.62 -8.43 5.26
CA ARG A 173 8.69 -9.38 4.14
C ARG A 173 9.11 -8.75 2.80
N ILE A 174 8.98 -7.43 2.63
CA ILE A 174 9.42 -6.71 1.42
C ILE A 174 10.63 -5.79 1.66
N ALA A 175 11.22 -5.80 2.86
CA ALA A 175 12.27 -4.87 3.25
C ALA A 175 13.48 -4.91 2.30
N GLN A 176 13.83 -6.08 1.77
CA GLN A 176 14.93 -6.19 0.80
C GLN A 176 14.59 -5.51 -0.53
N ASN A 177 13.37 -5.68 -1.07
CA ASN A 177 12.95 -5.02 -2.30
C ASN A 177 12.92 -3.49 -2.13
N ILE A 178 12.60 -3.03 -0.93
CA ILE A 178 12.69 -1.62 -0.53
C ILE A 178 14.13 -1.13 -0.53
N LYS A 179 15.07 -1.89 0.05
CA LYS A 179 16.50 -1.55 0.07
C LYS A 179 17.07 -1.48 -1.34
N ASP A 180 16.73 -2.44 -2.20
CA ASP A 180 17.16 -2.46 -3.61
C ASP A 180 16.80 -1.18 -4.37
N LEU A 181 15.63 -0.58 -4.07
CA LEU A 181 15.19 0.68 -4.67
C LEU A 181 16.08 1.85 -4.21
N GLN A 182 16.55 1.84 -2.96
CA GLN A 182 17.42 2.88 -2.41
C GLN A 182 18.86 2.80 -2.95
N THR A 183 19.30 1.59 -3.33
CA THR A 183 20.64 1.33 -3.87
C THR A 183 20.72 1.47 -5.40
N LEU A 184 19.65 1.87 -6.08
CA LEU A 184 19.64 1.98 -7.54
C LEU A 184 20.78 2.93 -8.00
N PRO A 185 21.74 2.43 -8.80
CA PRO A 185 22.82 3.27 -9.29
C PRO A 185 22.29 4.24 -10.35
N TYR A 186 22.88 5.42 -10.41
CA TYR A 186 22.69 6.30 -11.56
C TYR A 186 23.29 5.62 -12.80
N PRO A 187 22.59 5.60 -13.96
CA PRO A 187 22.96 4.77 -15.11
C PRO A 187 24.25 5.21 -15.84
N TYR A 188 24.94 6.24 -15.35
CA TYR A 188 26.19 6.75 -15.90
C TYR A 188 27.21 7.02 -14.81
N ARG A 189 28.50 7.08 -15.19
CA ARG A 189 29.57 7.50 -14.29
C ARG A 189 29.42 8.99 -13.98
N LYS A 190 29.54 9.33 -12.69
CA LYS A 190 29.31 10.69 -12.18
C LYS A 190 30.39 11.67 -12.61
N ASP A 191 31.57 11.13 -12.90
CA ASP A 191 32.82 11.87 -13.08
C ASP A 191 33.23 11.96 -14.56
N GLU A 192 32.45 11.36 -15.47
CA GLU A 192 32.72 11.43 -16.91
C GLU A 192 32.08 12.67 -17.55
N HIS A 193 32.87 13.38 -18.36
CA HIS A 193 32.39 14.48 -19.20
C HIS A 193 31.50 13.93 -20.33
N LEU A 194 30.20 13.85 -20.06
CA LEU A 194 29.21 13.58 -21.10
C LEU A 194 29.05 14.84 -21.96
N ARG A 195 29.49 14.78 -23.22
CA ARG A 195 29.17 15.82 -24.21
C ARG A 195 27.65 15.89 -24.35
N TRP A 196 27.08 17.03 -23.96
CA TRP A 196 25.64 17.28 -23.82
C TRP A 196 24.91 17.17 -25.15
N ASN A 197 24.35 15.99 -25.43
CA ASN A 197 23.32 15.84 -26.44
C ASN A 197 21.99 15.60 -25.72
N LEU A 198 20.96 16.37 -26.07
CA LEU A 198 19.58 16.20 -25.60
C LEU A 198 19.15 14.71 -25.66
N ALA A 199 19.59 13.98 -26.68
CA ALA A 199 19.37 12.56 -26.84
C ALA A 199 19.88 11.70 -25.67
N MET A 200 21.06 12.01 -25.12
CA MET A 200 21.62 11.30 -23.96
C MET A 200 20.80 11.55 -22.70
N ILE A 201 20.38 12.79 -22.50
CA ILE A 201 19.59 13.20 -21.35
C ILE A 201 18.21 12.52 -21.39
N LEU A 202 17.54 12.52 -22.55
CA LEU A 202 16.28 11.79 -22.77
C LEU A 202 16.45 10.27 -22.55
N ARG A 203 17.58 9.69 -22.95
CA ARG A 203 17.89 8.27 -22.71
C ARG A 203 18.07 7.98 -21.22
N VAL A 204 18.79 8.82 -20.47
CA VAL A 204 18.91 8.73 -19.01
C VAL A 204 17.52 8.73 -18.36
N GLN A 205 16.65 9.65 -18.79
CA GLN A 205 15.30 9.78 -18.24
C GLN A 205 14.43 8.55 -18.49
N SER A 206 14.44 8.05 -19.73
CA SER A 206 13.69 6.85 -20.09
C SER A 206 14.15 5.66 -19.24
N LEU A 207 15.45 5.45 -19.12
CA LEU A 207 16.02 4.38 -18.31
C LEU A 207 15.67 4.52 -16.82
N LEU A 208 15.79 5.73 -16.25
CA LEU A 208 15.43 5.97 -14.85
C LEU A 208 13.93 5.74 -14.59
N LYS A 209 13.07 6.24 -15.48
CA LYS A 209 11.62 6.05 -15.40
C LYS A 209 11.27 4.56 -15.47
N THR A 210 11.78 3.84 -16.46
CA THR A 210 11.50 2.41 -16.62
C THR A 210 12.03 1.62 -15.42
N ASN A 211 13.25 1.89 -14.96
CA ASN A 211 13.82 1.22 -13.78
C ASN A 211 13.01 1.48 -12.50
N TYR A 212 12.52 2.70 -12.30
CA TYR A 212 11.64 3.01 -11.17
C TYR A 212 10.32 2.24 -11.28
N ILE A 213 9.67 2.27 -12.45
CA ILE A 213 8.39 1.60 -12.67
C ILE A 213 8.55 0.11 -12.42
N ASP A 214 9.57 -0.53 -12.98
CA ASP A 214 9.82 -1.97 -12.81
C ASP A 214 10.07 -2.35 -11.35
N ARG A 215 10.91 -1.58 -10.63
CA ARG A 215 11.21 -1.86 -9.22
C ARG A 215 10.00 -1.62 -8.32
N LEU A 216 9.26 -0.53 -8.55
CA LEU A 216 8.00 -0.26 -7.86
C LEU A 216 6.95 -1.34 -8.14
N SER A 217 6.86 -1.83 -9.38
CA SER A 217 5.97 -2.94 -9.76
C SER A 217 6.25 -4.18 -8.93
N ARG A 218 7.53 -4.55 -8.80
CA ARG A 218 7.95 -5.73 -8.02
C ARG A 218 7.59 -5.59 -6.54
N ILE A 219 7.82 -4.41 -5.96
CA ILE A 219 7.48 -4.14 -4.55
C ILE A 219 5.97 -4.24 -4.34
N ILE A 220 5.17 -3.64 -5.23
CA ILE A 220 3.71 -3.67 -5.15
C ILE A 220 3.19 -5.10 -5.32
N ALA A 221 3.70 -5.86 -6.29
CA ALA A 221 3.33 -7.26 -6.48
C ALA A 221 3.69 -8.12 -5.26
N ALA A 222 4.86 -7.89 -4.66
CA ALA A 222 5.26 -8.56 -3.42
C ALA A 222 4.34 -8.17 -2.25
N ALA A 223 3.99 -6.90 -2.12
CA ALA A 223 3.07 -6.41 -1.09
C ALA A 223 1.67 -7.00 -1.24
N GLU A 224 1.12 -7.08 -2.45
CA GLU A 224 -0.17 -7.71 -2.72
C GLU A 224 -0.16 -9.20 -2.37
N ARG A 225 0.90 -9.91 -2.77
CA ARG A 225 1.08 -11.33 -2.44
C ARG A 225 1.18 -11.55 -0.93
N ASN A 226 2.00 -10.75 -0.25
CA ASN A 226 2.22 -10.87 1.19
C ASN A 226 0.96 -10.46 1.98
N PHE A 227 0.23 -9.44 1.55
CA PHE A 227 -1.04 -9.06 2.17
C PHE A 227 -2.05 -10.20 2.16
N TYR A 228 -2.29 -10.79 0.98
CA TYR A 228 -3.21 -11.92 0.88
C TYR A 228 -2.75 -13.11 1.73
N HIS A 229 -1.45 -13.40 1.72
CA HIS A 229 -0.88 -14.49 2.49
C HIS A 229 -1.05 -14.27 4.00
N VAL A 230 -0.56 -13.16 4.54
CA VAL A 230 -0.64 -12.83 5.97
C VAL A 230 -2.10 -12.82 6.43
N PHE A 231 -2.97 -12.04 5.76
CA PHE A 231 -4.34 -11.91 6.23
C PHE A 231 -5.18 -13.19 6.05
N CYS A 232 -5.16 -13.82 4.87
CA CYS A 232 -6.02 -14.96 4.63
C CYS A 232 -5.46 -16.27 5.18
N LYS A 233 -4.15 -16.50 5.10
CA LYS A 233 -3.54 -17.78 5.51
C LYS A 233 -3.15 -17.78 6.98
N GLU A 234 -2.43 -16.76 7.43
CA GLU A 234 -1.92 -16.76 8.80
C GLU A 234 -3.03 -16.34 9.78
N ILE A 235 -3.66 -15.19 9.56
CA ILE A 235 -4.71 -14.71 10.47
C ILE A 235 -6.00 -15.52 10.34
N ILE A 236 -6.67 -15.50 9.18
CA ILE A 236 -8.00 -16.13 9.09
C ILE A 236 -7.90 -17.66 9.20
N THR A 237 -7.01 -18.28 8.43
CA THR A 237 -6.97 -19.74 8.33
C THR A 237 -6.27 -20.39 9.52
N ALA A 238 -5.15 -19.85 10.00
CA ALA A 238 -4.39 -20.49 11.08
C ALA A 238 -4.87 -20.09 12.49
N GLU A 239 -5.43 -18.90 12.69
CA GLU A 239 -5.84 -18.45 14.03
C GLU A 239 -7.37 -18.40 14.21
N VAL A 240 -8.07 -17.68 13.33
CA VAL A 240 -9.50 -17.38 13.52
C VAL A 240 -10.39 -18.59 13.31
N LEU A 241 -10.23 -19.32 12.19
CA LEU A 241 -11.07 -20.46 11.88
C LEU A 241 -10.95 -21.58 12.93
N PRO A 242 -9.75 -21.98 13.38
CA PRO A 242 -9.60 -22.92 14.49
C PRO A 242 -10.23 -22.42 15.78
N CYS A 243 -10.09 -21.13 16.09
CA CYS A 243 -10.74 -20.52 17.25
C CYS A 243 -12.28 -20.64 17.17
N LEU A 244 -12.88 -20.31 16.02
CA LEU A 244 -14.32 -20.47 15.80
C LEU A 244 -14.79 -21.91 15.98
N VAL A 245 -14.09 -22.88 15.38
CA VAL A 245 -14.42 -24.31 15.50
C VAL A 245 -14.37 -24.76 16.96
N ARG A 246 -13.33 -24.37 17.69
CA ARG A 246 -13.17 -24.70 19.11
C ARG A 246 -14.31 -24.13 19.96
N VAL A 247 -14.72 -22.89 19.73
CA VAL A 247 -15.81 -22.26 20.48
C VAL A 247 -17.16 -22.90 20.16
N ILE A 248 -17.43 -23.19 18.88
CA ILE A 248 -18.69 -23.79 18.44
C ILE A 248 -18.84 -25.22 18.98
N SER A 249 -17.73 -25.94 19.13
CA SER A 249 -17.69 -27.35 19.53
C SER A 249 -17.57 -27.55 21.05
N ASN A 250 -17.24 -26.50 21.81
CA ASN A 250 -17.06 -26.57 23.26
C ASN A 250 -18.19 -25.83 24.01
N PRO A 251 -19.17 -26.54 24.60
CA PRO A 251 -20.29 -25.94 25.31
C PRO A 251 -19.87 -25.02 26.47
N ASN A 252 -18.78 -25.34 27.16
CA ASN A 252 -18.28 -24.56 28.29
C ASN A 252 -17.72 -23.20 27.83
N LEU A 253 -16.95 -23.18 26.74
CA LEU A 253 -16.46 -21.93 26.14
C LEU A 253 -17.62 -21.09 25.60
N LEU A 254 -18.58 -21.72 24.94
CA LEU A 254 -19.77 -21.04 24.41
C LEU A 254 -20.66 -20.45 25.52
N ALA A 255 -20.69 -21.07 26.70
CA ALA A 255 -21.40 -20.57 27.88
C ALA A 255 -20.70 -19.36 28.51
N LYS A 256 -19.37 -19.25 28.40
CA LYS A 256 -18.57 -18.10 28.89
C LYS A 256 -18.76 -16.83 28.05
N LEU A 257 -19.11 -16.98 26.77
CA LEU A 257 -19.52 -15.90 25.87
C LEU A 257 -20.92 -15.42 26.23
#